data_AF-A0A8T6TUR9-F1
#
_entry.id   AF-A0A8T6TUR9-F1
#
_cell.length_a   1.000
_cell.length_b   1.000
_cell.length_c   1.000
_cell.angle_alpha   90.00
_cell.angle_beta   90.00
_cell.angle_gamma   90.00
#
_symmetry.space_group_name_H-M   'P 1'
#
loop_
_entity.id
_entity.type
_entity.pdbx_description
1 polymer ?
#
loop_
_entity_poly.entity_id
_entity_poly.type
_entity_poly.pdbx_seq_one_letter_code
_entity_poly.pdbx_strand_id
1 'polypeptide(L)'
;MGIVVDRGRAEESPCTCFPIEPEGPETPENLLCFSKGVVGALSDRQDRELCTERQIGESKGLQRRLRTFRKIGAINDVCLESEVEDTVGCFKRGAELMERGIRGKEFERRLAR
;
A
#
# COMPACT_ATOMS: atom_id res chain seq x y z
N MET A 1 -7.90 6.61 3.34
CA MET A 1 -8.45 6.50 4.70
C MET A 1 -9.94 6.20 4.61
N GLY A 2 -10.44 5.30 5.43
CA GLY A 2 -11.84 4.87 5.42
C GLY A 2 -12.73 5.79 6.26
N ILE A 3 -14.03 5.82 5.94
CA ILE A 3 -15.02 6.61 6.66
C ILE A 3 -15.76 5.68 7.63
N VAL A 4 -15.68 5.96 8.93
CA VAL A 4 -16.41 5.19 9.95
C VAL A 4 -17.87 5.60 9.90
N VAL A 5 -18.75 4.66 9.58
CA VAL A 5 -20.20 4.87 9.49
C VAL A 5 -20.96 4.16 10.62
N ASP A 6 -20.38 3.11 11.19
CA ASP A 6 -20.90 2.38 12.33
C ASP A 6 -19.73 1.89 13.18
N ARG A 7 -19.47 2.58 14.29
CA ARG A 7 -18.31 2.33 15.14
C ARG A 7 -18.43 1.03 15.93
N GLY A 8 -19.59 0.75 16.53
CA GLY A 8 -19.80 -0.46 17.31
C GLY A 8 -19.59 -1.71 16.46
N ARG A 9 -20.16 -1.71 15.25
CA ARG A 9 -19.94 -2.79 14.29
C ARG A 9 -18.48 -2.92 13.85
N ALA A 10 -17.77 -1.80 13.72
CA ALA A 10 -16.36 -1.81 13.33
C ALA A 10 -15.43 -2.40 14.40
N GLU A 11 -15.77 -2.23 15.68
CA GLU A 11 -15.02 -2.73 16.83
C GLU A 11 -15.36 -4.20 17.16
N GLU A 12 -16.61 -4.63 16.93
CA GLU A 12 -17.08 -5.99 17.24
C GLU A 12 -16.79 -7.01 16.13
N SER A 13 -16.60 -6.55 14.88
CA SER A 13 -16.41 -7.44 13.74
C SER A 13 -14.93 -7.67 13.42
N PRO A 14 -14.54 -8.89 13.01
CA PRO A 14 -13.17 -9.15 12.59
C PRO A 14 -12.86 -8.36 11.31
N CYS A 15 -11.66 -7.81 11.26
CA CYS A 15 -11.14 -7.14 10.07
C CYS A 15 -10.69 -8.16 9.03
N THR A 16 -10.94 -7.88 7.75
CA THR A 16 -10.32 -8.61 6.64
C THR A 16 -9.13 -7.83 6.12
N CYS A 17 -7.94 -8.43 6.18
CA CYS A 17 -6.68 -7.79 5.81
C CYS A 17 -6.00 -8.51 4.66
N PHE A 18 -5.36 -7.74 3.78
CA PHE A 18 -4.60 -8.28 2.66
C PHE A 18 -3.15 -7.78 2.72
N PRO A 19 -2.14 -8.67 2.69
CA PRO A 19 -0.75 -8.27 2.69
C PRO A 19 -0.40 -7.56 1.38
N ILE A 20 0.24 -6.40 1.50
CA ILE A 20 0.76 -5.63 0.39
C ILE A 20 2.05 -6.31 -0.12
N GLU A 21 2.96 -6.64 0.80
CA GLU A 21 4.11 -7.50 0.58
C GLU A 21 3.91 -8.83 1.32
N PRO A 22 3.67 -9.96 0.60
CA PRO A 22 3.38 -11.25 1.22
C PRO A 22 4.51 -11.80 2.11
N GLU A 23 5.76 -11.42 1.84
CA GLU A 23 6.94 -11.84 2.61
C GLU A 23 7.29 -10.85 3.74
N GLY A 24 6.59 -9.72 3.83
CA GLY A 24 6.82 -8.68 4.83
C GLY A 24 6.12 -8.98 6.16
N PRO A 25 6.45 -8.23 7.23
CA PRO A 25 5.79 -8.39 8.52
C PRO A 25 4.32 -7.95 8.45
N GLU A 26 3.47 -8.54 9.29
CA GLU A 26 2.04 -8.19 9.41
C GLU A 26 1.85 -6.91 10.25
N THR A 27 2.34 -5.77 9.73
CA THR A 27 2.15 -4.45 10.34
C THR A 27 1.07 -3.66 9.62
N PRO A 28 0.46 -2.63 10.26
CA PRO A 28 -0.54 -1.78 9.61
C PRO A 28 -0.04 -1.19 8.28
N GLU A 29 1.24 -0.86 8.17
CA GLU A 29 1.87 -0.29 6.98
C GLU A 29 2.03 -1.30 5.82
N ASN A 30 1.95 -2.60 6.12
CA ASN A 30 2.03 -3.69 5.15
C ASN A 30 0.69 -4.41 4.93
N LEU A 31 -0.38 -3.98 5.61
CA LEU A 31 -1.70 -4.58 5.51
C LEU A 31 -2.70 -3.56 4.96
N LEU A 32 -3.49 -3.99 3.97
CA LEU A 32 -4.70 -3.27 3.59
C LEU A 32 -5.90 -3.93 4.25
N CYS A 33 -6.43 -3.32 5.31
CA CYS A 33 -7.51 -3.86 6.12
C CYS A 33 -8.86 -3.19 5.86
N PHE A 34 -9.93 -3.96 6.04
CA PHE A 34 -11.32 -3.54 5.92
C PHE A 34 -12.09 -4.05 7.15
N SER A 35 -12.96 -3.21 7.72
CA SER A 35 -13.83 -3.58 8.84
C SER A 35 -15.31 -3.33 8.48
N LYS A 36 -16.23 -4.13 9.05
CA LYS A 36 -17.67 -3.90 8.83
C LYS A 36 -18.07 -2.64 9.61
N GLY A 37 -18.65 -1.65 8.93
CA GLY A 37 -18.94 -0.36 9.56
C GLY A 37 -17.93 0.74 9.22
N VAL A 38 -16.93 0.42 8.40
CA VAL A 38 -16.09 1.42 7.72
C VAL A 38 -16.26 1.29 6.21
N VAL A 39 -16.51 2.41 5.53
CA VAL A 39 -16.53 2.47 4.07
C VAL A 39 -15.12 2.78 3.58
N GLY A 40 -14.53 1.85 2.84
CA GLY A 40 -13.16 1.93 2.33
C GLY A 40 -12.14 1.19 3.22
N ALA A 41 -10.86 1.27 2.85
CA ALA A 41 -9.77 0.66 3.60
C ALA A 41 -9.40 1.50 4.83
N LEU A 42 -9.07 0.84 5.93
CA LEU A 42 -8.62 1.47 7.16
C LEU A 42 -7.29 2.20 6.93
N SER A 43 -7.11 3.34 7.60
CA SER A 43 -5.76 3.90 7.80
C SER A 43 -5.02 3.12 8.89
N ASP A 44 -3.70 3.29 8.97
CA ASP A 44 -2.86 2.66 10.00
C ASP A 44 -3.37 2.96 11.42
N ARG A 45 -3.87 4.19 11.64
CA ARG A 45 -4.49 4.57 12.91
C ARG A 45 -5.79 3.83 13.16
N GLN A 46 -6.66 3.75 12.16
CA GLN A 46 -7.94 3.02 12.29
C GLN A 46 -7.72 1.52 12.45
N ASP A 47 -6.72 0.94 11.80
CA ASP A 47 -6.34 -0.46 11.99
C ASP A 47 -5.96 -0.74 13.45
N ARG A 48 -5.11 0.12 14.03
CA ARG A 48 -4.69 0.01 15.44
C ARG A 48 -5.85 0.21 16.41
N GLU A 49 -6.80 1.09 16.09
CA GLU A 49 -7.94 1.42 16.96
C GLU A 49 -9.10 0.42 16.84
N LEU A 50 -9.36 -0.12 15.65
CA LEU A 50 -10.60 -0.86 15.35
C LEU A 50 -10.37 -2.37 15.09
N CYS A 51 -9.18 -2.79 14.66
CA CYS A 51 -8.92 -4.20 14.36
C CYS A 51 -8.36 -4.95 15.58
N THR A 52 -9.24 -5.36 16.47
CA THR A 52 -8.95 -6.28 17.58
C THR A 52 -8.66 -7.71 17.08
N GLU A 53 -9.44 -8.18 16.11
CA GLU A 53 -9.23 -9.47 15.43
C GLU A 53 -8.97 -9.25 13.93
N ARG A 54 -7.97 -9.95 13.38
CA ARG A 54 -7.61 -9.90 11.95
C ARG A 54 -7.77 -11.26 11.30
N GLN A 55 -8.37 -11.26 10.11
CA GLN A 55 -8.44 -12.40 9.22
C GLN A 55 -7.71 -12.05 7.93
N ILE A 56 -6.70 -12.84 7.59
CA ILE A 56 -5.96 -12.65 6.34
C ILE A 56 -6.81 -13.17 5.19
N GLY A 57 -7.23 -12.25 4.32
CA GLY A 57 -8.02 -12.57 3.15
C GLY A 57 -7.17 -13.17 2.03
N GLU A 58 -7.73 -14.15 1.34
CA GLU A 58 -7.11 -14.79 0.18
C GLU A 58 -7.70 -14.23 -1.12
N SER A 59 -7.02 -13.25 -1.72
CA SER A 59 -7.40 -12.73 -3.04
C SER A 59 -6.17 -12.47 -3.90
N LYS A 60 -5.83 -13.44 -4.75
CA LYS A 60 -4.68 -13.34 -5.68
C LYS A 60 -4.78 -12.11 -6.59
N GLY A 61 -5.98 -11.78 -7.06
CA GLY A 61 -6.23 -10.64 -7.93
C GLY A 61 -6.00 -9.31 -7.21
N LEU A 62 -6.52 -9.16 -5.98
CA LEU A 62 -6.31 -7.95 -5.18
C LEU A 62 -4.84 -7.81 -4.78
N GLN A 63 -4.21 -8.86 -4.25
CA GLN A 63 -2.80 -8.84 -3.86
C GLN A 63 -1.88 -8.47 -5.04
N ARG A 64 -2.16 -8.96 -6.26
CA ARG A 64 -1.40 -8.55 -7.46
C ARG A 64 -1.54 -7.05 -7.74
N ARG A 65 -2.74 -6.49 -7.60
CA ARG A 65 -2.99 -5.05 -7.77
C ARG A 65 -2.28 -4.24 -6.68
N LEU A 66 -2.35 -4.66 -5.42
CA LEU A 66 -1.66 -3.99 -4.30
C LEU A 66 -0.15 -3.91 -4.53
N ARG A 67 0.48 -5.02 -4.94
CA ARG A 67 1.90 -5.01 -5.32
C ARG A 67 2.21 -4.04 -6.45
N THR A 68 1.32 -3.96 -7.44
CA THR A 68 1.48 -3.04 -8.57
C THR A 68 1.37 -1.59 -8.12
N PHE A 69 0.36 -1.27 -7.29
CA PHE A 69 0.18 0.07 -6.75
C PHE A 69 1.35 0.51 -5.88
N ARG A 70 1.91 -0.37 -5.05
CA ARG A 70 3.10 -0.03 -4.24
C ARG A 70 4.32 0.29 -5.10
N LYS A 71 4.54 -0.46 -6.18
CA LYS A 71 5.60 -0.16 -7.16
C LYS A 71 5.40 1.21 -7.80
N ILE A 72 4.19 1.51 -8.25
CA ILE A 72 3.86 2.81 -8.84
C ILE A 72 4.02 3.93 -7.81
N GLY A 73 3.57 3.73 -6.57
CA GLY A 73 3.74 4.70 -5.49
C GLY A 73 5.19 5.09 -5.27
N ALA A 74 6.10 4.11 -5.14
CA ALA A 74 7.51 4.40 -4.97
C ALA A 74 8.16 5.09 -6.19
N ILE A 75 7.65 4.87 -7.41
CA ILE A 75 8.07 5.66 -8.59
C ILE A 75 7.55 7.09 -8.48
N ASN A 76 6.28 7.25 -8.10
CA ASN A 76 5.63 8.56 -7.93
C ASN A 76 6.34 9.43 -6.90
N ASP A 77 6.69 8.85 -5.74
CA ASP A 77 7.36 9.54 -4.64
C ASP A 77 8.67 10.20 -5.10
N VAL A 78 9.33 9.66 -6.13
CA VAL A 78 10.51 10.28 -6.74
C VAL A 78 10.09 11.19 -7.90
N CYS A 79 9.35 10.67 -8.87
CA CYS A 79 9.12 11.37 -10.15
C CYS A 79 8.20 12.59 -10.06
N LEU A 80 7.34 12.68 -9.04
CA LEU A 80 6.45 13.82 -8.82
C LEU A 80 6.99 14.82 -7.78
N GLU A 81 7.79 14.35 -6.82
CA GLU A 81 8.37 15.22 -5.80
C GLU A 81 9.69 15.86 -6.22
N SER A 82 10.43 15.23 -7.14
CA SER A 82 11.59 15.89 -7.76
C SER A 82 11.10 16.80 -8.88
N GLU A 83 11.73 17.98 -9.06
CA GLU A 83 11.47 18.92 -10.16
C GLU A 83 11.89 18.35 -11.54
N VAL A 84 11.52 17.11 -11.85
CA VAL A 84 11.87 16.45 -13.10
C VAL A 84 11.01 17.03 -14.22
N GLU A 85 11.63 17.72 -15.17
CA GLU A 85 10.94 18.28 -16.34
C GLU A 85 10.24 17.20 -17.20
N ASP A 86 10.83 15.99 -17.27
CA ASP A 86 10.25 14.83 -17.96
C ASP A 86 9.73 13.75 -16.99
N THR A 87 8.55 14.02 -16.43
CA THR A 87 7.85 13.08 -15.55
C THR A 87 7.59 11.74 -16.24
N VAL A 88 7.16 11.72 -17.50
CA VAL A 88 6.83 10.47 -18.22
C VAL A 88 8.07 9.61 -18.42
N GLY A 89 9.20 10.21 -18.81
CA GLY A 89 10.48 9.53 -18.91
C GLY A 89 10.97 9.01 -17.56
N CYS A 90 10.76 9.76 -16.48
CA CYS A 90 11.06 9.29 -15.13
C CYS A 90 10.29 8.02 -14.78
N PHE A 91 8.97 7.98 -15.04
CA PHE A 91 8.16 6.79 -14.79
C PHE A 91 8.64 5.56 -15.56
N LYS A 92 9.02 5.72 -16.84
CA LYS A 92 9.56 4.63 -17.66
C LYS A 92 10.84 4.06 -17.05
N ARG A 93 11.80 4.94 -16.69
CA ARG A 93 13.05 4.51 -16.02
C ARG A 93 12.78 3.82 -14.69
N GLY A 94 11.85 4.34 -13.90
CA GLY A 94 11.43 3.74 -12.64
C GLY A 94 10.89 2.33 -12.82
N ALA A 95 10.03 2.12 -13.81
CA ALA A 95 9.50 0.79 -14.14
C ALA A 95 10.64 -0.18 -14.53
N GLU A 96 11.57 0.23 -15.40
CA GLU A 96 12.72 -0.58 -15.82
C GLU A 96 13.63 -0.95 -14.64
N LEU A 97 13.92 -0.01 -13.74
CA LEU A 97 14.74 -0.27 -12.54
C LEU A 97 14.07 -1.31 -11.63
N MET A 98 12.74 -1.25 -11.47
CA MET A 98 12.00 -2.22 -10.68
C MET A 98 11.92 -3.60 -11.32
N GLU A 99 11.83 -3.69 -12.64
CA GLU A 99 11.92 -4.97 -13.37
C GLU A 99 13.28 -5.61 -13.19
N ARG A 100 14.34 -4.80 -13.09
CA ARG A 100 15.70 -5.25 -12.76
C ARG A 100 15.90 -5.56 -11.27
N GLY A 101 14.86 -5.45 -10.45
CA GLY A 101 14.88 -5.77 -9.03
C GLY A 101 15.53 -4.70 -8.13
N ILE A 102 15.82 -3.51 -8.65
CA ILE A 102 16.43 -2.42 -7.87
C ILE A 102 15.36 -1.77 -6.99
N ARG A 103 15.64 -1.62 -5.69
CA ARG A 103 14.69 -1.09 -4.68
C ARG A 103 15.38 -0.21 -3.63
N GLY A 104 14.58 0.46 -2.79
CA GLY A 104 15.05 1.26 -1.65
C GLY A 104 15.96 2.41 -2.05
N LYS A 105 16.95 2.73 -1.19
CA LYS A 105 17.86 3.88 -1.40
C LYS A 105 18.68 3.81 -2.70
N GLU A 106 18.89 2.62 -3.25
CA GLU A 106 19.55 2.48 -4.55
C GLU A 106 18.64 2.90 -5.70
N PHE A 107 17.35 2.54 -5.62
CA PHE A 107 16.34 2.94 -6.58
C PHE A 107 16.18 4.45 -6.61
N GLU A 108 15.96 5.08 -5.45
CA GLU A 108 15.82 6.55 -5.33
C GLU A 108 17.03 7.29 -5.93
N ARG A 109 18.26 6.89 -5.56
CA ARG A 109 19.49 7.51 -6.08
C ARG A 109 19.69 7.37 -7.58
N ARG A 110 19.18 6.30 -8.19
CA ARG A 110 19.29 6.06 -9.64
C ARG A 110 18.18 6.74 -10.42
N LEU A 111 17.01 6.92 -9.81
CA LEU A 111 15.85 7.53 -10.45
C LEU A 111 15.84 9.06 -10.36
N ALA A 112 16.41 9.62 -9.28
CA ALA A 112 16.54 11.07 -9.07
C ALA A 112 17.71 11.73 -9.84
N ARG A 113 18.40 10.99 -10.72
CA ARG A 113 19.43 11.50 -11.64
C ARG A 113 18.83 11.76 -13.01
#